data_AF-A0A392MMK5-F1
#
_entry.id   AF-A0A392MMK5-F1
#
_cell.length_a   1.000
_cell.length_b   1.000
_cell.length_c   1.000
_cell.angle_alpha   90.00
_cell.angle_beta   90.00
_cell.angle_gamma   90.00
#
_symmetry.space_group_name_H-M   'P 1'
#
loop_
_entity.id
_entity.type
_entity.pdbx_description
1 polymer ?
#
loop_
_entity_poly.entity_id
_entity_poly.type
_entity_poly.pdbx_seq_one_letter_code
_entity_poly.pdbx_strand_id
1 'polypeptide(L)'
;KSIEEDEQCVIPMGGPLPVLPQRVVGIGGTAGMVHPSTGYMVARTLAAAPIVANAIVQYLGSDRGLLGDEISAQVWKDLWPIERRRQREFFCFGMDVLLKLDLPGTRRFFNAFFNLEPYYWHGFLSSRLYLPELFTFGLSLFSYASNTSRLEIMAKGTLPLVNMVNNLIKDKE
;
A
#
# COMPACT_ATOMS: atom_id res chain seq x y z
N LYS A 1 -6.53 33.22 18.05
CA LYS A 1 -5.67 32.03 17.80
C LYS A 1 -4.62 32.49 16.78
N SER A 2 -3.36 32.67 17.16
CA SER A 2 -2.26 32.93 16.23
C SER A 2 -1.78 31.62 15.63
N ILE A 3 -1.37 31.64 14.36
CA ILE A 3 -0.63 30.55 13.74
C ILE A 3 0.85 30.84 14.03
N GLU A 4 1.56 29.88 14.62
CA GLU A 4 2.98 30.02 14.98
C GLU A 4 3.90 29.67 13.80
N GLU A 5 3.54 28.65 13.01
CA GLU A 5 4.27 28.21 11.82
C GLU A 5 3.31 27.49 10.84
N ASP A 6 3.56 27.63 9.54
CA ASP A 6 2.83 26.96 8.45
C ASP A 6 3.82 26.10 7.65
N GLU A 7 3.58 24.79 7.62
CA GLU A 7 4.43 23.81 6.93
C GLU A 7 3.65 23.19 5.76
N GLN A 8 4.23 23.28 4.55
CA GLN A 8 3.68 22.59 3.39
C GLN A 8 4.24 21.17 3.29
N CYS A 9 3.35 20.18 3.38
CA CYS A 9 3.70 18.77 3.28
C CYS A 9 3.18 18.15 1.98
N VAL A 10 4.02 17.33 1.32
CA VAL A 10 3.63 16.51 0.18
C VAL A 10 3.63 15.04 0.57
N ILE A 11 2.47 14.39 0.43
CA ILE A 11 2.31 12.95 0.70
C ILE A 11 2.11 12.24 -0.65
N PRO A 12 3.11 11.48 -1.15
CA PRO A 12 3.02 10.80 -2.45
C PRO A 12 2.14 9.53 -2.37
N MET A 13 0.83 9.71 -2.23
CA MET A 13 -0.16 8.64 -2.16
C MET A 13 -0.14 7.80 -3.45
N GLY A 14 0.30 6.54 -3.35
CA GLY A 14 0.34 5.65 -4.52
C GLY A 14 1.44 5.99 -5.53
N GLY A 15 2.47 6.77 -5.13
CA GLY A 15 3.64 7.05 -5.96
C GLY A 15 4.35 5.77 -6.44
N PRO A 16 5.16 5.84 -7.52
CA PRO A 16 5.72 4.67 -8.17
C PRO A 16 6.51 3.80 -7.20
N LEU A 17 6.55 2.48 -7.46
CA LEU A 17 7.49 1.63 -6.76
C LEU A 17 8.92 2.13 -7.03
N PRO A 18 9.83 2.03 -6.03
CA PRO A 18 11.24 2.31 -6.27
C PRO A 18 11.78 1.39 -7.38
N VAL A 19 12.85 1.79 -8.05
CA VAL A 19 13.56 0.91 -8.99
C VAL A 19 14.19 -0.23 -8.19
N LEU A 20 13.84 -1.47 -8.52
CA LEU A 20 14.30 -2.67 -7.81
C LEU A 20 15.14 -3.55 -8.76
N PRO A 21 16.41 -3.86 -8.42
CA PRO A 21 17.21 -3.29 -7.35
C PRO A 21 17.80 -1.90 -7.72
N GLN A 22 18.20 -1.13 -6.71
CA GLN A 22 19.04 0.08 -6.87
C GLN A 22 20.07 0.17 -5.73
N ARG A 23 21.17 0.91 -5.92
CA ARG A 23 22.28 1.00 -4.95
C ARG A 23 21.95 1.76 -3.66
N VAL A 24 21.08 2.77 -3.76
CA VAL A 24 20.71 3.59 -2.61
C VAL A 24 19.52 2.94 -1.92
N VAL A 25 19.64 2.64 -0.63
CA VAL A 25 18.53 2.15 0.19
C VAL A 25 17.60 3.30 0.56
N GLY A 26 16.30 3.02 0.68
CA GLY A 26 15.29 3.97 1.12
C GLY A 26 14.41 3.38 2.21
N ILE A 27 13.69 4.25 2.93
CA ILE A 27 12.72 3.84 3.93
C ILE A 27 11.55 4.84 3.99
N GLY A 28 10.35 4.35 4.29
CA GLY A 28 9.16 5.19 4.37
C GLY A 28 8.75 5.76 3.02
N GLY A 29 8.51 7.07 2.95
CA GLY A 29 8.06 7.75 1.72
C GLY A 29 9.02 7.56 0.54
N THR A 30 10.34 7.59 0.78
CA THR A 30 11.36 7.39 -0.27
C THR A 30 11.44 5.94 -0.76
N ALA A 31 10.91 5.00 0.00
CA ALA A 31 10.76 3.61 -0.39
C ALA A 31 9.37 3.30 -0.96
N GLY A 32 8.52 4.29 -1.23
CA GLY A 32 7.16 4.08 -1.78
C GLY A 32 6.18 3.44 -0.80
N MET A 33 6.43 3.54 0.51
CA MET A 33 5.64 2.83 1.53
C MET A 33 4.30 3.49 1.87
N VAL A 34 4.02 4.67 1.32
CA VAL A 34 2.77 5.41 1.55
C VAL A 34 1.57 4.60 1.06
N HIS A 35 0.59 4.38 1.94
CA HIS A 35 -0.64 3.69 1.58
C HIS A 35 -1.40 4.48 0.51
N PRO A 36 -1.66 3.91 -0.69
CA PRO A 36 -2.28 4.64 -1.80
C PRO A 36 -3.61 5.32 -1.44
N SER A 37 -4.51 4.62 -0.74
CA SER A 37 -5.84 5.16 -0.45
C SER A 37 -5.94 6.09 0.77
N THR A 38 -4.94 6.14 1.66
CA THR A 38 -5.06 6.82 2.97
C THR A 38 -3.92 7.78 3.29
N GLY A 39 -2.78 7.67 2.60
CA GLY A 39 -1.57 8.42 2.95
C GLY A 39 -0.83 7.89 4.18
N TYR A 40 -1.33 6.84 4.85
CA TYR A 40 -0.67 6.31 6.05
C TYR A 40 0.64 5.60 5.71
N MET A 41 1.71 5.96 6.44
CA MET A 41 3.03 5.33 6.24
C MET A 41 3.80 5.06 7.53
N VAL A 42 3.49 5.75 8.64
CA VAL A 42 4.31 5.71 9.87
C VAL A 42 4.44 4.29 10.43
N ALA A 43 3.32 3.60 10.66
CA ALA A 43 3.35 2.24 11.19
C ALA A 43 4.12 1.26 10.28
N ARG A 44 3.92 1.38 8.97
CA ARG A 44 4.62 0.55 7.97
C ARG A 44 6.12 0.84 7.92
N THR A 45 6.50 2.11 8.04
CA THR A 45 7.90 2.55 8.10
C THR A 45 8.60 1.99 9.32
N LEU A 46 7.94 2.04 10.49
CA LEU A 46 8.48 1.46 11.73
C LEU A 46 8.62 -0.06 11.63
N ALA A 47 7.66 -0.74 11.00
CA ALA A 47 7.75 -2.19 10.77
C ALA A 47 8.87 -2.58 9.78
N ALA A 48 9.24 -1.68 8.86
CA ALA A 48 10.33 -1.88 7.92
C ALA A 48 11.72 -1.58 8.51
N ALA A 49 11.81 -0.77 9.56
CA ALA A 49 13.09 -0.35 10.13
C ALA A 49 13.99 -1.52 10.59
N PRO A 50 13.48 -2.58 11.25
CA PRO A 50 14.30 -3.74 11.60
C PRO A 50 14.88 -4.48 10.39
N ILE A 51 14.17 -4.52 9.26
CA ILE A 51 14.65 -5.17 8.03
C ILE A 51 15.90 -4.47 7.53
N VAL A 52 15.84 -3.14 7.40
CA VAL A 52 16.97 -2.31 6.95
C VAL A 52 18.13 -2.39 7.96
N ALA A 53 17.84 -2.28 9.26
CA ALA A 53 18.86 -2.35 10.31
C ALA A 53 19.60 -3.69 10.33
N ASN A 54 18.88 -4.81 10.21
CA ASN A 54 19.47 -6.14 10.20
C ASN A 54 20.40 -6.35 8.99
N ALA A 55 20.02 -5.86 7.81
CA ALA A 55 20.86 -5.93 6.62
C ALA A 55 22.17 -5.14 6.79
N ILE A 56 22.11 -3.97 7.44
CA ILE A 56 23.30 -3.16 7.77
C ILE A 56 24.20 -3.90 8.77
N VAL A 57 23.63 -4.49 9.82
CA VAL A 57 24.39 -5.25 10.81
C VAL A 57 25.07 -6.47 10.19
N GLN A 58 24.35 -7.21 9.34
CA GLN A 58 24.91 -8.36 8.61
C GLN A 58 26.07 -7.95 7.69
N TYR A 59 25.97 -6.80 7.03
CA TYR A 59 27.07 -6.27 6.24
C TYR A 59 28.32 -5.99 7.08
N LEU A 60 28.16 -5.23 8.17
CA LEU A 60 29.28 -4.83 9.02
C LEU A 60 29.95 -6.03 9.73
N GLY A 61 29.19 -7.10 9.99
CA GLY A 61 29.69 -8.31 10.64
C GLY A 61 30.26 -9.37 9.70
N SER A 62 30.21 -9.16 8.38
CA SER A 62 30.74 -10.13 7.42
C SER A 62 32.23 -9.88 7.13
N ASP A 63 33.10 -10.82 7.54
CA ASP A 63 34.54 -10.81 7.19
C ASP A 63 34.79 -10.88 5.67
N ARG A 64 33.77 -11.33 4.93
CA ARG A 64 33.72 -11.23 3.47
C ARG A 64 33.07 -9.90 3.15
N GLY A 65 33.83 -9.00 2.51
CA GLY A 65 33.33 -7.72 2.02
C GLY A 65 32.21 -7.89 1.00
N LEU A 66 30.99 -8.14 1.46
CA LEU A 66 29.79 -8.07 0.65
C LEU A 66 29.81 -6.72 -0.08
N LEU A 67 29.60 -6.75 -1.39
CA LEU A 67 29.58 -5.51 -2.15
C LEU A 67 28.32 -4.77 -1.73
N GLY A 68 28.41 -3.46 -1.45
CA GLY A 68 27.25 -2.68 -0.98
C GLY A 68 26.01 -2.79 -1.89
N ASP A 69 26.21 -3.14 -3.17
CA ASP A 69 25.15 -3.42 -4.12
C ASP A 69 24.34 -4.68 -3.76
N GLU A 70 24.97 -5.73 -3.24
CA GLU A 70 24.32 -6.98 -2.81
C GLU A 70 23.41 -6.74 -1.60
N ILE A 71 23.88 -5.96 -0.63
CA ILE A 71 23.09 -5.57 0.55
C ILE A 71 21.92 -4.69 0.15
N SER A 72 22.15 -3.69 -0.70
CA SER A 72 21.06 -2.83 -1.15
C SER A 72 20.00 -3.64 -1.91
N ALA A 73 20.41 -4.53 -2.81
CA ALA A 73 19.50 -5.42 -3.52
C ALA A 73 18.70 -6.31 -2.55
N GLN A 74 19.34 -6.86 -1.52
CA GLN A 74 18.69 -7.67 -0.51
C GLN A 74 17.69 -6.86 0.32
N VAL A 75 18.06 -5.66 0.79
CA VAL A 75 17.16 -4.74 1.50
C VAL A 75 15.92 -4.46 0.66
N TRP A 76 16.10 -4.13 -0.62
CA TRP A 76 15.00 -3.85 -1.51
C TRP A 76 14.07 -5.06 -1.72
N LYS A 77 14.64 -6.25 -1.86
CA LYS A 77 13.90 -7.50 -1.96
C LYS A 77 13.07 -7.77 -0.71
N ASP A 78 13.62 -7.51 0.47
CA ASP A 78 12.93 -7.73 1.76
C ASP A 78 11.89 -6.65 2.07
N LEU A 79 12.09 -5.42 1.60
CA LEU A 79 11.11 -4.34 1.73
C LEU A 79 9.92 -4.48 0.76
N TRP A 80 10.17 -4.98 -0.45
CA TRP A 80 9.18 -5.15 -1.51
C TRP A 80 9.13 -6.57 -2.07
N PRO A 81 8.88 -7.59 -1.22
CA PRO A 81 8.62 -8.93 -1.71
C PRO A 81 7.34 -8.93 -2.56
N ILE A 82 7.17 -9.97 -3.38
CA ILE A 82 6.07 -10.08 -4.32
C ILE A 82 4.70 -9.90 -3.63
N GLU A 83 4.52 -10.41 -2.40
CA GLU A 83 3.29 -10.27 -1.63
C GLU A 83 2.97 -8.81 -1.31
N ARG A 84 3.99 -8.01 -0.99
CA ARG A 84 3.84 -6.56 -0.69
C ARG A 84 3.54 -5.76 -1.95
N ARG A 85 4.15 -6.11 -3.08
CA ARG A 85 3.88 -5.46 -4.36
C ARG A 85 2.45 -5.75 -4.82
N ARG A 86 2.02 -7.01 -4.73
CA ARG A 86 0.63 -7.41 -5.01
C ARG A 86 -0.39 -6.81 -4.05
N GLN A 87 -0.07 -6.73 -2.76
CA GLN A 87 -0.87 -6.02 -1.76
C GLN A 87 -1.07 -4.55 -2.15
N ARG A 88 0.01 -3.87 -2.56
CA ARG A 88 -0.03 -2.47 -3.01
C ARG A 88 -0.94 -2.29 -4.22
N GLU A 89 -0.94 -3.20 -5.20
CA GLU A 89 -1.82 -3.12 -6.36
C GLU A 89 -3.31 -3.10 -5.97
N PHE A 90 -3.69 -3.84 -4.93
CA PHE A 90 -5.06 -3.79 -4.40
C PHE A 90 -5.38 -2.43 -3.76
N PHE A 91 -4.44 -1.83 -3.03
CA PHE A 91 -4.63 -0.49 -2.47
C PHE A 91 -4.71 0.58 -3.56
N CYS A 92 -3.93 0.46 -4.65
CA CYS A 92 -4.05 1.33 -5.83
C CYS A 92 -5.43 1.18 -6.46
N PHE A 93 -5.93 -0.05 -6.63
CA PHE A 93 -7.30 -0.30 -7.08
C PHE A 93 -8.34 0.40 -6.19
N GLY A 94 -8.23 0.27 -4.86
CA GLY A 94 -9.13 0.94 -3.92
C GLY A 94 -9.07 2.46 -4.03
N MET A 95 -7.87 3.03 -4.18
CA MET A 95 -7.66 4.46 -4.41
C MET A 95 -8.34 4.94 -5.70
N ASP A 96 -8.15 4.23 -6.81
CA ASP A 96 -8.75 4.56 -8.11
C ASP A 96 -10.29 4.55 -8.08
N VAL A 97 -10.89 3.63 -7.32
CA VAL A 97 -12.34 3.60 -7.11
C VAL A 97 -12.78 4.83 -6.30
N LEU A 98 -12.12 5.10 -5.18
CA LEU A 98 -12.44 6.22 -4.28
C LEU A 98 -12.36 7.57 -5.00
N LEU A 99 -11.34 7.80 -5.84
CA LEU A 99 -11.16 9.04 -6.59
C LEU A 99 -12.28 9.30 -7.61
N LYS A 100 -13.02 8.26 -8.02
CA LYS A 100 -14.16 8.38 -8.94
C LYS A 100 -15.50 8.56 -8.23
N LEU A 101 -15.57 8.41 -6.92
CA LEU A 101 -16.80 8.60 -6.16
C LEU A 101 -17.09 10.08 -5.94
N ASP A 102 -18.36 10.45 -6.10
CA ASP A 102 -18.85 11.77 -5.70
C ASP A 102 -19.11 11.79 -4.18
N LEU A 103 -19.47 12.95 -3.62
CA LEU A 103 -19.68 13.09 -2.18
C LEU A 103 -20.74 12.08 -1.63
N PRO A 104 -21.93 11.92 -2.25
CA PRO A 104 -22.89 10.89 -1.84
C PRO A 104 -22.34 9.45 -1.95
N GLY A 105 -21.67 9.10 -3.05
CA GLY A 105 -21.08 7.79 -3.26
C GLY A 105 -20.01 7.46 -2.21
N THR A 106 -19.13 8.42 -1.92
CA THR A 106 -18.09 8.31 -0.89
C THR A 106 -18.70 8.08 0.50
N ARG A 107 -19.77 8.80 0.86
CA ARG A 107 -20.48 8.57 2.14
C ARG A 107 -21.04 7.17 2.25
N ARG A 108 -21.70 6.66 1.20
CA ARG A 108 -22.24 5.30 1.20
C ARG A 108 -21.13 4.24 1.26
N PHE A 109 -20.05 4.45 0.52
CA PHE A 109 -18.88 3.58 0.56
C PHE A 109 -18.32 3.47 1.98
N PHE A 110 -18.04 4.60 2.63
CA PHE A 110 -17.47 4.59 3.98
C PHE A 110 -18.45 4.06 5.04
N ASN A 111 -19.76 4.27 4.85
CA ASN A 111 -20.76 3.62 5.70
C ASN A 111 -20.65 2.08 5.62
N ALA A 112 -20.57 1.52 4.41
CA ALA A 112 -20.37 0.07 4.25
C ALA A 112 -19.00 -0.39 4.80
N PHE A 113 -17.94 0.37 4.53
CA PHE A 113 -16.57 0.06 4.96
C PHE A 113 -16.41 0.00 6.48
N PHE A 114 -16.95 0.98 7.22
CA PHE A 114 -16.84 0.99 8.68
C PHE A 114 -17.82 0.05 9.39
N ASN A 115 -18.80 -0.50 8.67
CA ASN A 115 -19.67 -1.56 9.16
C ASN A 115 -19.06 -2.97 9.02
N LEU A 116 -17.90 -3.09 8.37
CA LEU A 116 -17.16 -4.36 8.31
C LEU A 116 -16.62 -4.74 9.69
N GLU A 117 -16.30 -6.03 9.84
CA GLU A 117 -15.59 -6.50 11.04
C GLU A 117 -14.30 -5.67 11.25
N PRO A 118 -14.00 -5.25 12.50
CA PRO A 118 -12.81 -4.47 12.82
C PRO A 118 -11.52 -5.02 12.24
N TYR A 119 -11.39 -6.35 12.16
CA TYR A 119 -10.27 -7.02 11.53
C TYR A 119 -9.95 -6.46 10.13
N TYR A 120 -10.98 -6.33 9.28
CA TYR A 120 -10.82 -5.98 7.89
C TYR A 120 -10.48 -4.51 7.68
N TRP A 121 -11.26 -3.60 8.25
CA TRP A 121 -11.02 -2.18 8.01
C TRP A 121 -9.76 -1.69 8.75
N HIS A 122 -9.47 -2.19 9.96
CA HIS A 122 -8.19 -1.91 10.62
C HIS A 122 -7.03 -2.47 9.79
N GLY A 123 -7.15 -3.70 9.31
CA GLY A 123 -6.12 -4.37 8.54
C GLY A 123 -5.82 -3.65 7.22
N PHE A 124 -6.86 -3.21 6.51
CA PHE A 124 -6.74 -2.43 5.28
C PHE A 124 -5.99 -1.11 5.56
N LEU A 125 -6.47 -0.29 6.51
CA LEU A 125 -5.87 1.02 6.80
C LEU A 125 -4.41 0.93 7.29
N SER A 126 -4.03 -0.19 7.90
CA SER A 126 -2.67 -0.42 8.43
C SER A 126 -1.76 -1.25 7.52
N SER A 127 -2.20 -1.56 6.29
CA SER A 127 -1.47 -2.42 5.35
C SER A 127 -1.08 -3.79 5.93
N ARG A 128 -1.96 -4.39 6.74
CA ARG A 128 -1.75 -5.72 7.34
C ARG A 128 -2.41 -6.87 6.57
N LEU A 129 -3.44 -6.59 5.77
CA LEU A 129 -4.12 -7.62 4.97
C LEU A 129 -3.35 -7.94 3.68
N TYR A 130 -3.11 -9.21 3.39
CA TYR A 130 -2.53 -9.66 2.12
C TYR A 130 -3.60 -10.09 1.12
N LEU A 131 -3.21 -10.43 -0.11
CA LEU A 131 -4.13 -10.68 -1.22
C LEU A 131 -5.35 -11.54 -0.86
N PRO A 132 -5.23 -12.74 -0.24
CA PRO A 132 -6.40 -13.54 0.09
C PRO A 132 -7.40 -12.80 0.97
N GLU A 133 -6.90 -12.10 2.00
CA GLU A 133 -7.72 -11.35 2.93
C GLU A 133 -8.28 -10.07 2.32
N LEU A 134 -7.54 -9.46 1.38
CA LEU A 134 -7.99 -8.31 0.60
C LEU A 134 -9.12 -8.69 -0.35
N PHE A 135 -9.08 -9.89 -0.95
CA PHE A 135 -10.21 -10.43 -1.71
C PHE A 135 -11.43 -10.62 -0.81
N THR A 136 -11.25 -11.23 0.36
CA THR A 136 -12.36 -11.40 1.33
C THR A 136 -12.91 -10.06 1.78
N PHE A 137 -12.04 -9.10 2.10
CA PHE A 137 -12.41 -7.71 2.40
C PHE A 137 -13.23 -7.08 1.27
N GLY A 138 -12.80 -7.22 0.01
CA GLY A 138 -13.52 -6.68 -1.14
C GLY A 138 -14.92 -7.29 -1.31
N LEU A 139 -15.04 -8.61 -1.14
CA LEU A 139 -16.33 -9.31 -1.18
C LEU A 139 -17.25 -8.90 -0.02
N SER A 140 -16.71 -8.80 1.19
CA SER A 140 -17.46 -8.33 2.36
C SER A 140 -17.90 -6.88 2.18
N LEU A 141 -17.03 -5.99 1.70
CA LEU A 141 -17.38 -4.60 1.41
C LEU A 141 -18.53 -4.53 0.39
N PHE A 142 -18.46 -5.35 -0.67
CA PHE A 142 -19.50 -5.41 -1.68
C PHE A 142 -20.82 -5.96 -1.13
N SER A 143 -20.79 -6.94 -0.22
CA SER A 143 -22.00 -7.49 0.40
C SER A 143 -22.66 -6.53 1.39
N TYR A 144 -21.89 -5.71 2.13
CA TYR A 144 -22.43 -4.67 3.01
C TYR A 144 -22.84 -3.38 2.28
N ALA A 145 -22.37 -3.18 1.05
CA ALA A 145 -22.72 -2.01 0.24
C ALA A 145 -24.21 -2.00 -0.16
N SER A 146 -24.81 -0.82 -0.18
CA SER A 146 -26.14 -0.60 -0.76
C SER A 146 -26.16 -0.97 -2.25
N ASN A 147 -27.33 -1.30 -2.83
CA ASN A 147 -27.44 -1.63 -4.26
C ASN A 147 -26.91 -0.51 -5.16
N THR A 148 -27.16 0.74 -4.81
CA THR A 148 -26.60 1.91 -5.50
C THR A 148 -25.07 1.90 -5.45
N SER A 149 -24.48 1.68 -4.26
CA SER A 149 -23.03 1.59 -4.10
C SER A 149 -22.41 0.42 -4.85
N ARG A 150 -23.08 -0.74 -4.90
CA ARG A 150 -22.62 -1.90 -5.69
C ARG A 150 -22.52 -1.55 -7.16
N LEU A 151 -23.56 -0.93 -7.73
CA LEU A 151 -23.56 -0.48 -9.12
C LEU A 151 -22.46 0.55 -9.38
N GLU A 152 -22.24 1.50 -8.46
CA GLU A 152 -21.18 2.49 -8.58
C GLU A 152 -19.78 1.86 -8.52
N ILE A 153 -19.55 0.95 -7.57
CA ILE A 153 -18.29 0.21 -7.44
C ILE A 153 -18.03 -0.61 -8.70
N MET A 154 -19.05 -1.29 -9.24
CA MET A 154 -18.91 -2.01 -10.51
C MET A 154 -18.55 -1.05 -11.65
N ALA A 155 -19.37 -0.01 -11.88
CA ALA A 155 -19.18 0.91 -12.99
C ALA A 155 -17.83 1.65 -12.94
N LYS A 156 -17.39 2.08 -11.75
CA LYS A 156 -16.15 2.86 -11.57
C LYS A 156 -14.92 1.97 -11.39
N GLY A 157 -15.12 0.75 -10.90
CA GLY A 157 -14.08 -0.21 -10.53
C GLY A 157 -13.71 -1.21 -11.60
N THR A 158 -14.49 -1.43 -12.67
CA THR A 158 -14.13 -2.38 -13.73
C THR A 158 -12.76 -2.09 -14.35
N LEU A 159 -12.52 -0.86 -14.80
CA LEU A 159 -11.23 -0.51 -15.41
C LEU A 159 -10.05 -0.60 -14.42
N PRO A 160 -10.14 -0.02 -13.19
CA PRO A 160 -9.12 -0.23 -12.15
C PRO A 160 -8.86 -1.70 -11.81
N LEU A 161 -9.92 -2.54 -11.78
CA LEU A 161 -9.79 -3.96 -11.51
C LEU A 161 -9.01 -4.67 -12.63
N VAL A 162 -9.30 -4.36 -13.89
CA VAL A 162 -8.55 -4.89 -15.04
C VAL A 162 -7.08 -4.47 -14.97
N ASN A 163 -6.80 -3.21 -14.62
CA ASN A 163 -5.42 -2.73 -14.44
C ASN A 163 -4.69 -3.49 -13.33
N MET A 164 -5.33 -3.65 -12.17
CA MET A 164 -4.79 -4.42 -11.06
C MET A 164 -4.47 -5.85 -11.48
N VAL A 165 -5.42 -6.56 -12.11
CA VAL A 165 -5.21 -7.94 -12.58
C VAL A 165 -4.06 -8.03 -13.58
N ASN A 166 -3.98 -7.11 -14.54
CA ASN A 166 -2.87 -7.04 -15.50
C ASN A 166 -1.51 -6.84 -14.81
N ASN A 167 -1.45 -5.99 -13.79
CA ASN A 167 -0.23 -5.78 -13.01
C ASN A 167 0.15 -7.03 -12.21
N LEU A 168 -0.82 -7.69 -11.57
CA LEU A 168 -0.60 -8.95 -10.85
C LEU A 168 -0.06 -10.07 -11.76
N ILE A 169 -0.49 -10.14 -13.03
CA ILE A 169 -0.02 -11.13 -14.01
C ILE A 169 1.41 -10.82 -14.50
N LYS A 170 1.73 -9.53 -14.66
CA LYS A 170 3.07 -9.08 -15.06
C LYS A 170 4.09 -9.29 -13.94
N ASP A 171 3.64 -9.22 -12.69
CA ASP A 171 4.49 -9.32 -11.51
C ASP A 171 4.82 -10.79 -11.19
N LYS A 172 5.86 -11.30 -11.86
CA LYS A 172 6.20 -12.74 -11.89
C LYS A 172 7.23 -13.16 -10.84
N GLU A 173 8.11 -12.28 -10.39
CA GLU A 173 9.15 -12.56 -9.36
C GLU A 173 9.48 -11.28 -8.61
#